data_AF-A0A9D9FHE2-F1
#
_entry.id   AF-A0A9D9FHE2-F1
#
_cell.length_a   1.000
_cell.length_b   1.000
_cell.length_c   1.000
_cell.angle_alpha   90.00
_cell.angle_beta   90.00
_cell.angle_gamma   90.00
#
_symmetry.space_group_name_H-M   'P 1'
#
loop_
_entity.id
_entity.type
_entity.pdbx_description
1 polymer ?
#
loop_
_entity_poly.entity_id
_entity_poly.type
_entity_poly.pdbx_seq_one_letter_code
_entity_poly.pdbx_strand_id
1 'polypeptide(L)'
;MLVEFLARLFGGAQGAGENTAPQFVRLAHPVSDRPDRPAKFGRRSNWLAVRADDPQAVVDALGLEDVQASNWASGLKMTQEMSAAGFGKLAINPAAFVTPVIDGWVMVTTRHLGPVDELSVVEVEEVLEKLSANFGEAQYFGGFPGAGYIAWYRARDGKLTRGLTYVGQGDGFLDNFGKTTPEEIELGFGDLTGRDPEEMQDLTPAEDDHLRVAELWSFNPDQLEDREDLEKSTGLLGYFVGE
;
A
#
# COMPACT_ATOMS: atom_id res chain seq x y z
N MET A 1 -0.30 8.32 -21.27
CA MET A 1 0.71 9.38 -21.07
C MET A 1 1.52 9.13 -19.79
N LEU A 2 0.88 8.57 -18.76
CA LEU A 2 1.48 7.98 -17.55
C LEU A 2 2.68 7.02 -17.78
N VAL A 3 2.54 6.05 -18.70
CA VAL A 3 3.61 5.08 -19.06
C VAL A 3 4.90 5.76 -19.55
N GLU A 4 4.78 6.83 -20.35
CA GLU A 4 5.97 7.55 -20.86
C GLU A 4 6.60 8.50 -19.84
N PHE A 5 5.82 8.98 -18.85
CA PHE A 5 6.31 9.86 -17.79
C PHE A 5 7.08 9.08 -16.71
N LEU A 6 6.56 7.90 -16.32
CA LEU A 6 7.26 6.98 -15.42
C LEU A 6 8.51 6.39 -16.11
N ALA A 7 8.42 6.02 -17.40
CA ALA A 7 9.58 5.59 -18.18
C ALA A 7 10.68 6.66 -18.29
N ARG A 8 10.33 7.96 -18.24
CA ARG A 8 11.32 9.06 -18.26
C ARG A 8 12.01 9.32 -16.93
N LEU A 9 11.36 9.02 -15.80
CA LEU A 9 11.98 9.12 -14.47
C LEU A 9 12.92 7.94 -14.16
N PHE A 10 12.70 6.78 -14.81
CA PHE A 10 13.41 5.53 -14.50
C PHE A 10 14.18 4.91 -15.70
N GLY A 11 14.15 5.56 -16.86
CA GLY A 11 14.72 5.04 -18.12
C GLY A 11 16.22 5.29 -18.27
N GLY A 12 17.04 4.32 -17.83
CA GLY A 12 18.46 4.30 -18.12
C GLY A 12 19.06 2.90 -18.13
N ALA A 13 19.32 2.42 -19.36
CA ALA A 13 20.28 1.38 -19.78
C ALA A 13 19.67 0.09 -20.37
N GLN A 14 19.82 -0.05 -21.69
CA GLN A 14 19.79 -1.31 -22.41
C GLN A 14 21.09 -2.09 -22.15
N GLY A 15 20.96 -3.41 -21.96
CA GLY A 15 22.06 -4.34 -21.96
C GLY A 15 21.54 -5.77 -21.88
N ALA A 16 21.48 -6.46 -23.02
CA ALA A 16 21.16 -7.88 -23.10
C ALA A 16 22.34 -8.70 -22.57
N GLY A 17 22.08 -9.63 -21.64
CA GLY A 17 23.09 -10.57 -21.14
C GLY A 17 22.47 -11.61 -20.19
N GLU A 18 22.46 -12.85 -20.66
CA GLU A 18 22.35 -14.13 -19.94
C GLU A 18 21.19 -14.36 -18.94
N ASN A 19 20.43 -15.42 -19.24
CA ASN A 19 19.31 -15.96 -18.48
C ASN A 19 19.79 -16.54 -17.14
N THR A 20 19.97 -15.67 -16.15
CA THR A 20 20.06 -16.02 -14.73
C THR A 20 18.84 -15.43 -14.04
N ALA A 21 18.14 -16.23 -13.23
CA ALA A 21 17.04 -15.72 -12.42
C ALA A 21 17.53 -14.49 -11.62
N PRO A 22 16.75 -13.42 -11.51
CA PRO A 22 17.20 -12.19 -10.89
C PRO A 22 17.72 -12.47 -9.48
N GLN A 23 19.00 -12.16 -9.22
CA GLN A 23 19.55 -12.19 -7.88
C GLN A 23 18.98 -11.01 -7.11
N PHE A 24 18.01 -11.27 -6.24
CA PHE A 24 17.42 -10.22 -5.42
C PHE A 24 18.43 -9.71 -4.39
N VAL A 25 18.70 -8.41 -4.38
CA VAL A 25 19.58 -7.78 -3.40
C VAL A 25 18.75 -7.29 -2.23
N ARG A 26 19.03 -7.79 -1.01
CA ARG A 26 18.38 -7.28 0.20
C ARG A 26 19.07 -5.99 0.65
N LEU A 27 18.27 -4.96 0.95
CA LEU A 27 18.79 -3.77 1.64
C LEU A 27 19.29 -4.19 3.03
N ALA A 28 20.56 -3.94 3.33
CA ALA A 28 21.17 -4.32 4.59
C ALA A 28 20.97 -3.19 5.63
N HIS A 29 19.73 -2.97 6.07
CA HIS A 29 19.49 -2.21 7.30
C HIS A 29 19.39 -3.16 8.49
N PRO A 30 20.04 -2.86 9.61
CA PRO A 30 19.84 -3.61 10.84
C PRO A 30 18.36 -3.60 11.23
N VAL A 31 17.76 -4.79 11.31
CA VAL A 31 16.41 -5.00 11.83
C VAL A 31 16.51 -5.25 13.32
N SER A 32 15.65 -4.60 14.10
CA SER A 32 15.61 -4.73 15.56
C SER A 32 14.32 -5.42 15.97
N ASP A 33 14.42 -6.45 16.80
CA ASP A 33 13.29 -7.14 17.44
C ASP A 33 12.91 -6.54 18.80
N ARG A 34 13.61 -5.48 19.24
CA ARG A 34 13.28 -4.79 20.49
C ARG A 34 12.02 -3.94 20.31
N PRO A 35 10.92 -4.19 21.07
CA PRO A 35 9.68 -3.43 20.94
C PRO A 35 9.88 -1.92 21.13
N ASP A 36 9.28 -1.14 20.24
CA ASP A 36 9.19 0.31 20.29
C ASP A 36 7.73 0.77 20.15
N ARG A 37 7.50 2.08 20.25
CA ARG A 37 6.14 2.65 20.11
C ARG A 37 5.71 2.54 18.65
N PRO A 38 4.40 2.37 18.39
CA PRO A 38 3.85 2.55 17.05
C PRO A 38 4.32 3.86 16.42
N ALA A 39 4.73 3.78 15.17
CA ALA A 39 5.23 4.91 14.40
C ALA A 39 4.32 5.12 13.18
N LYS A 40 4.07 6.38 12.85
CA LYS A 40 3.11 6.74 11.80
C LYS A 40 3.62 6.47 10.39
N PHE A 41 2.68 6.25 9.48
CA PHE A 41 2.90 6.16 8.03
C PHE A 41 1.63 6.61 7.29
N GLY A 42 1.57 6.46 5.96
CA GLY A 42 0.35 6.72 5.18
C GLY A 42 0.47 7.85 4.15
N ARG A 43 1.17 8.95 4.46
CA ARG A 43 1.28 10.12 3.56
C ARG A 43 2.10 9.89 2.29
N ARG A 44 3.05 8.95 2.31
CA ARG A 44 3.95 8.62 1.17
C ARG A 44 4.17 7.12 1.08
N SER A 45 3.08 6.37 1.20
CA SER A 45 3.10 4.93 1.28
C SER A 45 1.82 4.36 0.69
N ASN A 46 1.92 3.10 0.30
CA ASN A 46 0.78 2.26 0.04
C ASN A 46 0.65 1.27 1.19
N TRP A 47 -0.58 0.97 1.61
CA TRP A 47 -0.82 -0.04 2.62
C TRP A 47 -2.12 -0.79 2.41
N LEU A 48 -2.15 -2.00 2.94
CA LEU A 48 -3.35 -2.78 3.13
C LEU A 48 -3.82 -2.64 4.58
N ALA A 49 -5.13 -2.65 4.80
CA ALA A 49 -5.74 -2.89 6.10
C ALA A 49 -6.60 -4.16 6.00
N VAL A 50 -6.25 -5.18 6.79
CA VAL A 50 -6.90 -6.50 6.77
C VAL A 50 -7.61 -6.72 8.10
N ARG A 51 -8.89 -7.11 8.07
CA ARG A 51 -9.68 -7.35 9.29
C ARG A 51 -9.28 -8.70 9.90
N ALA A 52 -8.21 -8.70 10.69
CA ALA A 52 -7.59 -9.90 11.23
C ALA A 52 -7.17 -9.69 12.69
N ASP A 53 -7.11 -10.81 13.43
CA ASP A 53 -6.66 -10.89 14.82
C ASP A 53 -5.29 -11.59 14.97
N ASP A 54 -4.71 -12.05 13.85
CA ASP A 54 -3.41 -12.70 13.80
C ASP A 54 -2.55 -12.14 12.64
N PRO A 55 -1.49 -11.38 12.94
CA PRO A 55 -0.54 -10.90 11.93
C PRO A 55 0.16 -12.03 11.16
N GLN A 56 0.40 -13.19 11.78
CA GLN A 56 1.06 -14.31 11.11
C GLN A 56 0.14 -14.92 10.04
N ALA A 57 -1.16 -15.01 10.29
CA ALA A 57 -2.12 -15.45 9.28
C ALA A 57 -2.12 -14.53 8.05
N VAL A 58 -1.94 -13.21 8.24
CA VAL A 58 -1.83 -12.25 7.13
C VAL A 58 -0.53 -12.44 6.36
N VAL A 59 0.59 -12.67 7.04
CA VAL A 59 1.88 -13.04 6.44
C VAL A 59 1.74 -14.28 5.56
N ASP A 60 1.14 -15.34 6.09
CA ASP A 60 0.95 -16.61 5.39
C ASP A 60 0.02 -16.45 4.17
N ALA A 61 -1.06 -15.68 4.33
CA ALA A 61 -2.00 -15.40 3.24
C ALA A 61 -1.37 -14.57 2.11
N LEU A 62 -0.45 -13.66 2.43
CA LEU A 62 0.32 -12.90 1.45
C LEU A 62 1.48 -13.72 0.84
N GLY A 63 1.83 -14.86 1.43
CA GLY A 63 2.97 -15.66 1.00
C GLY A 63 4.30 -14.93 1.20
N LEU A 64 4.41 -14.12 2.24
CA LEU A 64 5.67 -13.43 2.54
C LEU A 64 6.71 -14.42 3.03
N GLU A 65 7.92 -14.32 2.49
CA GLU A 65 9.07 -15.14 2.87
C GLU A 65 10.06 -14.37 3.75
N ASP A 66 11.02 -15.10 4.31
CA ASP A 66 12.10 -14.55 5.15
C ASP A 66 11.60 -13.69 6.32
N VAL A 67 10.51 -14.14 6.92
CA VAL A 67 9.79 -13.40 7.95
C VAL A 67 10.60 -13.36 9.24
N GLN A 68 10.76 -12.17 9.80
CA GLN A 68 11.41 -11.94 11.09
C GLN A 68 10.63 -10.92 11.92
N ALA A 69 10.77 -10.98 13.24
CA ALA A 69 10.26 -9.94 14.11
C ALA A 69 10.97 -8.60 13.82
N SER A 70 10.21 -7.53 13.77
CA SER A 70 10.73 -6.18 13.53
C SER A 70 9.94 -5.18 14.35
N ASN A 71 10.64 -4.27 14.99
CA ASN A 71 10.03 -3.11 15.62
C ASN A 71 9.57 -2.10 14.56
N TRP A 72 8.72 -1.15 14.95
CA TRP A 72 8.10 -0.22 14.02
C TRP A 72 9.12 0.61 13.26
N ALA A 73 10.14 1.13 13.96
CA ALA A 73 11.14 1.98 13.33
C ALA A 73 11.94 1.25 12.24
N SER A 74 12.38 0.00 12.49
CA SER A 74 13.15 -0.77 11.49
C SER A 74 12.27 -1.28 10.36
N GLY A 75 11.05 -1.75 10.65
CA GLY A 75 10.11 -2.27 9.66
C GLY A 75 9.67 -1.19 8.66
N LEU A 76 9.23 -0.03 9.16
CA LEU A 76 8.82 1.09 8.31
C LEU A 76 9.99 1.58 7.44
N LYS A 77 11.18 1.71 8.02
CA LYS A 77 12.39 2.12 7.31
C LYS A 77 12.68 1.21 6.11
N MET A 78 12.59 -0.11 6.30
CA MET A 78 12.79 -1.09 5.22
C MET A 78 11.79 -0.93 4.07
N THR A 79 10.55 -0.54 4.36
CA THR A 79 9.52 -0.32 3.33
C THR A 79 9.65 1.04 2.62
N GLN A 80 10.43 1.98 3.16
CA GLN A 80 10.54 3.35 2.66
C GLN A 80 11.85 3.65 1.90
N GLU A 81 12.95 2.93 2.18
CA GLU A 81 14.32 3.33 1.79
C GLU A 81 14.78 3.00 0.35
N MET A 82 13.90 2.50 -0.52
CA MET A 82 14.23 2.22 -1.93
C MET A 82 14.66 3.45 -2.77
N SER A 83 14.57 4.67 -2.24
CA SER A 83 14.94 5.91 -2.94
C SER A 83 16.44 6.27 -2.88
N ALA A 84 17.21 5.74 -1.94
CA ALA A 84 18.56 6.29 -1.66
C ALA A 84 19.67 5.66 -2.51
N ALA A 85 19.42 4.50 -3.11
CA ALA A 85 20.51 3.64 -3.53
C ALA A 85 20.93 3.81 -4.99
N GLY A 86 20.25 4.64 -5.79
CA GLY A 86 20.62 4.89 -7.20
C GLY A 86 20.66 3.63 -8.07
N PHE A 87 20.15 2.51 -7.54
CA PHE A 87 20.12 1.21 -8.19
C PHE A 87 18.90 1.19 -9.09
N GLY A 88 19.08 1.66 -10.33
CA GLY A 88 18.08 1.45 -11.38
C GLY A 88 17.75 -0.03 -11.49
N LYS A 89 16.46 -0.38 -11.63
CA LYS A 89 15.92 -1.71 -12.00
C LYS A 89 16.53 -2.94 -11.30
N LEU A 90 17.28 -2.79 -10.22
CA LEU A 90 17.75 -3.94 -9.46
C LEU A 90 16.53 -4.53 -8.76
N ALA A 91 16.27 -5.79 -9.11
CA ALA A 91 15.29 -6.66 -8.49
C ALA A 91 15.59 -6.69 -6.98
N ILE A 92 14.94 -5.83 -6.21
CA ILE A 92 14.94 -5.92 -4.75
C ILE A 92 13.60 -6.52 -4.41
N ASN A 93 13.60 -7.64 -3.68
CA ASN A 93 12.36 -8.25 -3.22
C ASN A 93 11.60 -7.21 -2.38
N PRO A 94 10.33 -6.92 -2.70
CA PRO A 94 9.56 -5.94 -1.96
C PRO A 94 9.48 -6.31 -0.48
N ALA A 95 10.03 -5.46 0.38
CA ALA A 95 9.81 -5.59 1.81
C ALA A 95 8.37 -5.21 2.15
N ALA A 96 7.76 -5.95 3.07
CA ALA A 96 6.47 -5.66 3.66
C ALA A 96 6.59 -5.70 5.17
N PHE A 97 6.11 -4.65 5.82
CA PHE A 97 5.98 -4.63 7.28
C PHE A 97 4.52 -4.83 7.66
N VAL A 98 4.27 -5.91 8.41
CA VAL A 98 2.97 -6.33 8.93
C VAL A 98 2.89 -5.92 10.40
N THR A 99 1.92 -5.08 10.74
CA THR A 99 1.79 -4.53 12.09
C THR A 99 1.23 -5.56 13.08
N PRO A 100 1.40 -5.33 14.40
CA PRO A 100 0.47 -5.88 15.39
C PRO A 100 -0.99 -5.55 15.06
N VAL A 101 -1.92 -6.27 15.69
CA VAL A 101 -3.35 -5.97 15.61
C VAL A 101 -3.64 -4.64 16.31
N ILE A 102 -4.35 -3.74 15.61
CA ILE A 102 -4.84 -2.46 16.12
C ILE A 102 -6.33 -2.39 15.83
N ASP A 103 -7.15 -2.33 16.87
CA ASP A 103 -8.61 -2.23 16.76
C ASP A 103 -9.26 -3.26 15.81
N GLY A 104 -8.71 -4.48 15.79
CA GLY A 104 -9.19 -5.58 14.92
C GLY A 104 -8.66 -5.54 13.49
N TRP A 105 -7.66 -4.71 13.21
CA TRP A 105 -7.01 -4.59 11.91
C TRP A 105 -5.52 -4.90 12.01
N VAL A 106 -5.02 -5.62 11.00
CA VAL A 106 -3.59 -5.76 10.72
C VAL A 106 -3.28 -4.93 9.48
N MET A 107 -2.30 -4.04 9.57
CA MET A 107 -1.86 -3.24 8.44
C MET A 107 -0.62 -3.83 7.80
N VAL A 108 -0.52 -3.72 6.49
CA VAL A 108 0.66 -4.14 5.72
C VAL A 108 1.11 -2.98 4.88
N THR A 109 2.26 -2.39 5.21
CA THR A 109 2.85 -1.32 4.41
C THR A 109 3.96 -1.86 3.54
N THR A 110 3.94 -1.47 2.27
CA THR A 110 4.97 -1.78 1.28
C THR A 110 4.94 -0.74 0.18
N ARG A 111 6.07 -0.50 -0.48
CA ARG A 111 6.13 0.42 -1.62
C ARG A 111 5.69 -0.23 -2.93
N HIS A 112 5.63 -1.56 -3.01
CA HIS A 112 5.43 -2.30 -4.27
C HIS A 112 4.03 -2.86 -4.48
N LEU A 113 3.04 -2.34 -3.75
CA LEU A 113 1.64 -2.63 -4.04
C LEU A 113 1.00 -1.32 -4.51
N GLY A 114 0.40 -1.33 -5.68
CA GLY A 114 -0.50 -0.27 -6.11
C GLY A 114 -0.97 -0.41 -7.56
N PRO A 115 -2.16 0.13 -7.88
CA PRO A 115 -2.79 -0.02 -9.21
C PRO A 115 -2.08 0.74 -10.34
N VAL A 116 -1.06 1.56 -10.00
CA VAL A 116 -0.36 2.45 -10.94
C VAL A 116 1.16 2.19 -10.95
N ASP A 117 1.65 1.22 -10.18
CA ASP A 117 3.08 0.95 -10.10
C ASP A 117 3.47 -0.13 -11.12
N GLU A 118 4.22 0.23 -12.17
CA GLU A 118 4.82 -0.74 -13.11
C GLU A 118 5.80 -1.70 -12.42
N LEU A 119 6.21 -1.40 -11.18
CA LEU A 119 7.01 -2.26 -10.32
C LEU A 119 6.16 -3.11 -9.36
N SER A 120 4.82 -3.06 -9.47
CA SER A 120 3.94 -3.92 -8.69
C SER A 120 4.19 -5.36 -9.08
N VAL A 121 4.52 -6.17 -8.09
CA VAL A 121 4.76 -7.62 -8.29
C VAL A 121 3.44 -8.41 -8.33
N VAL A 122 2.34 -7.80 -7.89
CA VAL A 122 1.00 -8.40 -7.86
C VAL A 122 -0.05 -7.31 -8.10
N GLU A 123 -1.15 -7.64 -8.77
CA GLU A 123 -2.32 -6.76 -8.90
C GLU A 123 -3.01 -6.58 -7.53
N VAL A 124 -3.26 -5.34 -7.13
CA VAL A 124 -3.78 -5.03 -5.78
C VAL A 124 -5.18 -5.61 -5.57
N GLU A 125 -5.98 -5.66 -6.62
CA GLU A 125 -7.34 -6.20 -6.63
C GLU A 125 -7.34 -7.69 -6.26
N GLU A 126 -6.44 -8.48 -6.86
CA GLU A 126 -6.32 -9.92 -6.58
C GLU A 126 -5.90 -10.17 -5.13
N VAL A 127 -4.97 -9.35 -4.62
CA VAL A 127 -4.55 -9.41 -3.21
C VAL A 127 -5.72 -9.11 -2.28
N LEU A 128 -6.51 -8.06 -2.58
CA LEU A 128 -7.67 -7.69 -1.77
C LEU A 128 -8.77 -8.76 -1.80
N GLU A 129 -9.05 -9.35 -2.96
CA GLU A 129 -10.02 -10.44 -3.07
C GLU A 129 -9.55 -11.66 -2.27
N LYS A 130 -8.29 -12.08 -2.41
CA LYS A 130 -7.72 -13.19 -1.63
C LYS A 130 -7.80 -12.94 -0.12
N LEU A 131 -7.37 -11.77 0.33
CA LEU A 131 -7.38 -11.43 1.75
C LEU A 131 -8.81 -11.31 2.28
N SER A 132 -9.71 -10.64 1.57
CA SER A 132 -11.10 -10.51 2.02
C SER A 132 -11.87 -11.84 2.00
N ALA A 133 -11.50 -12.80 1.14
CA ALA A 133 -12.06 -14.15 1.18
C ALA A 133 -11.65 -14.89 2.47
N ASN A 134 -10.43 -14.66 2.96
CA ASN A 134 -9.90 -15.32 4.15
C ASN A 134 -10.30 -14.62 5.47
N PHE A 135 -10.37 -13.29 5.44
CA PHE A 135 -10.50 -12.44 6.64
C PHE A 135 -11.79 -11.61 6.66
N GLY A 136 -12.68 -11.80 5.68
CA GLY A 136 -13.97 -11.10 5.54
C GLY A 136 -13.84 -9.70 4.91
N GLU A 137 -12.84 -8.91 5.28
CA GLU A 137 -12.62 -7.57 4.69
C GLU A 137 -11.14 -7.23 4.56
N ALA A 138 -10.79 -6.68 3.39
CA ALA A 138 -9.48 -6.11 3.11
C ALA A 138 -9.64 -4.79 2.35
N GLN A 139 -8.79 -3.83 2.69
CA GLN A 139 -8.79 -2.49 2.13
C GLN A 139 -7.37 -2.15 1.66
N TYR A 140 -7.27 -1.30 0.67
CA TYR A 140 -6.02 -0.72 0.21
C TYR A 140 -6.15 0.79 0.20
N PHE A 141 -5.05 1.45 0.52
CA PHE A 141 -4.91 2.90 0.42
C PHE A 141 -3.52 3.23 -0.12
N GLY A 142 -3.46 4.27 -0.94
CA GLY A 142 -2.22 4.76 -1.51
C GLY A 142 -2.21 6.28 -1.57
N GLY A 143 -1.04 6.87 -1.33
CA GLY A 143 -0.86 8.31 -1.42
C GLY A 143 0.58 8.69 -1.74
N PHE A 144 0.74 9.55 -2.75
CA PHE A 144 2.02 10.15 -3.14
C PHE A 144 1.81 11.61 -3.56
N PRO A 145 1.79 12.56 -2.61
CA PRO A 145 1.45 13.97 -2.85
C PRO A 145 2.25 14.63 -3.99
N GLY A 146 3.54 14.30 -4.12
CA GLY A 146 4.37 14.86 -5.19
C GLY A 146 3.92 14.51 -6.61
N ALA A 147 3.18 13.41 -6.78
CA ALA A 147 2.57 13.00 -8.04
C ALA A 147 1.05 13.31 -8.09
N GLY A 148 0.48 13.83 -7.01
CA GLY A 148 -0.98 13.92 -6.84
C GLY A 148 -1.66 12.55 -6.90
N TYR A 149 -0.93 11.47 -6.61
CA TYR A 149 -1.50 10.12 -6.61
C TYR A 149 -2.21 9.89 -5.29
N ILE A 150 -3.48 9.47 -5.37
CA ILE A 150 -4.19 8.86 -4.27
C ILE A 150 -5.05 7.70 -4.76
N ALA A 151 -5.27 6.74 -3.88
CA ALA A 151 -6.12 5.60 -4.18
C ALA A 151 -6.74 5.02 -2.90
N TRP A 152 -7.94 4.46 -3.04
CA TRP A 152 -8.52 3.58 -2.02
C TRP A 152 -9.39 2.50 -2.66
N TYR A 153 -9.28 1.28 -2.16
CA TYR A 153 -10.01 0.11 -2.64
C TYR A 153 -10.50 -0.70 -1.44
N ARG A 154 -11.61 -1.41 -1.62
CA ARG A 154 -12.19 -2.26 -0.59
C ARG A 154 -12.78 -3.51 -1.18
N ALA A 155 -12.38 -4.65 -0.64
CA ALA A 155 -12.97 -5.95 -0.93
C ALA A 155 -13.63 -6.54 0.32
N ARG A 156 -14.75 -7.23 0.11
CA ARG A 156 -15.49 -7.95 1.16
C ARG A 156 -15.86 -9.33 0.65
N ASP A 157 -15.68 -10.33 1.48
CA ASP A 157 -16.05 -11.73 1.20
C ASP A 157 -15.54 -12.24 -0.16
N GLY A 158 -14.30 -11.90 -0.49
CA GLY A 158 -13.65 -12.34 -1.72
C GLY A 158 -14.01 -11.55 -2.98
N LYS A 159 -14.62 -10.38 -2.84
CA LYS A 159 -15.04 -9.56 -3.98
C LYS A 159 -14.65 -8.11 -3.79
N LEU A 160 -14.10 -7.51 -4.84
CA LEU A 160 -13.89 -6.08 -4.87
C LEU A 160 -15.24 -5.33 -4.90
N THR A 161 -15.43 -4.39 -3.98
CA THR A 161 -16.72 -3.69 -3.76
C THR A 161 -16.68 -2.20 -4.05
N ARG A 162 -15.49 -1.60 -3.97
CA ARG A 162 -15.23 -0.17 -4.22
C ARG A 162 -13.78 0.00 -4.62
N GLY A 163 -13.52 0.88 -5.57
CA GLY A 163 -12.17 1.34 -5.88
C GLY A 163 -12.19 2.68 -6.59
N LEU A 164 -11.21 3.50 -6.27
CA LEU A 164 -10.99 4.80 -6.86
C LEU A 164 -9.49 5.10 -6.86
N THR A 165 -9.01 5.57 -8.00
CA THR A 165 -7.64 6.05 -8.19
C THR A 165 -7.68 7.41 -8.87
N TYR A 166 -6.92 8.37 -8.33
CA TYR A 166 -6.69 9.67 -8.92
C TYR A 166 -5.19 9.94 -9.02
N VAL A 167 -4.74 10.50 -10.14
CA VAL A 167 -3.38 10.95 -10.38
C VAL A 167 -3.41 12.40 -10.86
N GLY A 168 -2.67 13.27 -10.18
CA GLY A 168 -2.53 14.67 -10.56
C GLY A 168 -1.75 14.87 -11.87
N GLN A 169 -1.45 16.12 -12.21
CA GLN A 169 -0.62 16.49 -13.38
C GLN A 169 -1.16 16.04 -14.76
N GLY A 170 -2.47 15.82 -14.86
CA GLY A 170 -3.18 15.71 -16.14
C GLY A 170 -3.77 14.34 -16.46
N ASP A 171 -3.54 13.32 -15.64
CA ASP A 171 -4.17 12.00 -15.82
C ASP A 171 -5.59 11.95 -15.20
N GLY A 172 -5.82 12.63 -14.07
CA GLY A 172 -7.14 12.72 -13.44
C GLY A 172 -7.54 11.41 -12.75
N PHE A 173 -8.84 11.09 -12.76
CA PHE A 173 -9.29 9.78 -12.28
C PHE A 173 -8.87 8.69 -13.26
N LEU A 174 -8.30 7.61 -12.73
CA LEU A 174 -7.96 6.41 -13.49
C LEU A 174 -9.00 5.32 -13.29
N ASP A 175 -9.46 5.18 -12.04
CA ASP A 175 -10.44 4.17 -11.65
C ASP A 175 -11.58 4.80 -10.87
N ASN A 176 -12.79 4.31 -11.14
CA ASN A 176 -13.96 4.55 -10.31
C ASN A 176 -14.99 3.45 -10.55
N PHE A 177 -15.11 2.54 -9.59
CA PHE A 177 -16.12 1.49 -9.66
C PHE A 177 -16.69 1.17 -8.29
N GLY A 178 -17.81 0.45 -8.30
CA GLY A 178 -18.57 0.15 -7.09
C GLY A 178 -19.43 1.33 -6.63
N LYS A 179 -20.21 1.09 -5.58
CA LYS A 179 -21.10 2.11 -5.02
C LYS A 179 -20.30 3.04 -4.12
N THR A 180 -20.45 4.36 -4.30
CA THR A 180 -19.88 5.33 -3.37
C THR A 180 -20.38 5.07 -1.96
N THR A 181 -19.44 5.05 -1.03
CA THR A 181 -19.69 4.66 0.36
C THR A 181 -20.27 5.84 1.14
N PRO A 182 -21.08 5.60 2.20
CA PRO A 182 -21.54 6.66 3.09
C PRO A 182 -20.39 7.50 3.65
N GLU A 183 -19.25 6.87 3.94
CA GLU A 183 -18.04 7.51 4.45
C GLU A 183 -17.43 8.48 3.41
N GLU A 184 -17.38 8.10 2.13
CA GLU A 184 -16.97 9.02 1.05
C GLU A 184 -17.93 10.22 0.91
N ILE A 185 -19.24 9.98 1.04
CA ILE A 185 -20.24 11.06 1.01
C ILE A 185 -20.06 12.01 2.19
N GLU A 186 -19.81 11.48 3.39
CA GLU A 186 -19.52 12.26 4.60
C GLU A 186 -18.28 13.14 4.44
N LEU A 187 -17.25 12.64 3.74
CA LEU A 187 -16.04 13.38 3.43
C LEU A 187 -16.22 14.45 2.34
N GLY A 188 -17.38 14.47 1.66
CA GLY A 188 -17.76 15.51 0.70
C GLY A 188 -17.63 15.13 -0.78
N PHE A 189 -17.35 13.85 -1.10
CA PHE A 189 -17.19 13.41 -2.49
C PHE A 189 -18.49 13.38 -3.32
N GLY A 190 -19.65 13.46 -2.67
CA GLY A 190 -20.93 13.28 -3.33
C GLY A 190 -21.14 11.85 -3.83
N ASP A 191 -22.09 11.63 -4.73
CA ASP A 191 -22.31 10.32 -5.36
C ASP A 191 -21.46 10.20 -6.63
N LEU A 192 -20.48 9.31 -6.59
CA LEU A 192 -19.60 8.97 -7.71
C LEU A 192 -20.02 7.66 -8.40
N THR A 193 -21.10 7.01 -7.94
CA THR A 193 -21.48 5.68 -8.39
C THR A 193 -21.73 5.64 -9.89
N GLY A 194 -20.97 4.80 -10.60
CA GLY A 194 -21.13 4.59 -12.04
C GLY A 194 -20.74 5.78 -12.93
N ARG A 195 -20.14 6.84 -12.36
CA ARG A 195 -19.55 7.93 -13.15
C ARG A 195 -18.28 7.44 -13.83
N ASP A 196 -18.15 7.74 -15.11
CA ASP A 196 -16.92 7.46 -15.85
C ASP A 196 -15.80 8.38 -15.33
N PRO A 197 -14.56 7.90 -15.14
CA PRO A 197 -13.41 8.75 -14.84
C PRO A 197 -13.28 10.01 -15.72
N GLU A 198 -13.63 9.93 -17.01
CA GLU A 198 -13.61 11.08 -17.91
C GLU A 198 -14.63 12.18 -17.54
N GLU A 199 -15.73 11.81 -16.89
CA GLU A 199 -16.77 12.74 -16.45
C GLU A 199 -16.45 13.43 -15.12
N MET A 200 -15.37 13.03 -14.45
CA MET A 200 -14.99 13.51 -13.12
C MET A 200 -13.79 14.46 -13.15
N GLN A 201 -13.39 14.96 -14.33
CA GLN A 201 -12.22 15.84 -14.50
C GLN A 201 -12.32 17.18 -13.75
N ASP A 202 -13.51 17.58 -13.32
CA ASP A 202 -13.76 18.78 -12.51
C ASP A 202 -13.52 18.56 -11.01
N LEU A 203 -13.39 17.30 -10.57
CA LEU A 203 -13.12 16.93 -9.20
C LEU A 203 -11.62 16.70 -9.00
N THR A 204 -11.09 17.25 -7.92
CA THR A 204 -9.71 17.01 -7.48
C THR A 204 -9.75 16.65 -6.01
N PRO A 205 -9.49 15.38 -5.66
CA PRO A 205 -9.33 14.99 -4.27
C PRO A 205 -8.18 15.75 -3.58
N ALA A 206 -8.27 15.94 -2.27
CA ALA A 206 -7.19 16.45 -1.45
C ALA A 206 -6.08 15.41 -1.27
N GLU A 207 -4.85 15.87 -1.04
CA GLU A 207 -3.66 15.01 -0.92
C GLU A 207 -3.72 14.01 0.25
N ASP A 208 -4.60 14.23 1.23
CA ASP A 208 -4.78 13.40 2.42
C ASP A 208 -6.13 12.69 2.47
N ASP A 209 -6.93 12.74 1.41
CA ASP A 209 -8.26 12.10 1.41
C ASP A 209 -8.18 10.59 1.59
N HIS A 210 -7.14 9.92 1.09
CA HIS A 210 -6.94 8.49 1.33
C HIS A 210 -6.76 8.15 2.82
N LEU A 211 -6.14 9.05 3.61
CA LEU A 211 -6.02 8.90 5.06
C LEU A 211 -7.37 9.12 5.75
N ARG A 212 -8.15 10.09 5.28
CA ARG A 212 -9.49 10.39 5.81
C ARG A 212 -10.49 9.27 5.52
N VAL A 213 -10.42 8.66 4.34
CA VAL A 213 -11.21 7.46 4.01
C VAL A 213 -10.76 6.30 4.89
N ALA A 214 -9.45 6.10 5.07
CA ALA A 214 -8.93 5.06 5.96
C ALA A 214 -9.39 5.21 7.41
N GLU A 215 -9.46 6.44 7.93
CA GLU A 215 -9.97 6.74 9.27
C GLU A 215 -11.40 6.22 9.48
N LEU A 216 -12.25 6.33 8.47
CA LEU A 216 -13.65 5.90 8.55
C LEU A 216 -13.84 4.41 8.23
N TRP A 217 -12.98 3.83 7.39
CA TRP A 217 -13.11 2.44 6.96
C TRP A 217 -12.38 1.44 7.87
N SER A 218 -11.26 1.84 8.46
CA SER A 218 -10.44 1.01 9.34
C SER A 218 -9.71 1.87 10.37
N PHE A 219 -8.56 2.44 10.00
CA PHE A 219 -7.78 3.33 10.83
C PHE A 219 -6.83 4.19 10.00
N ASN A 220 -6.56 5.42 10.45
CA ASN A 220 -5.62 6.36 9.84
C ASN A 220 -4.20 6.19 10.41
N PRO A 221 -3.23 5.61 9.66
CA PRO A 221 -1.89 5.36 10.16
C PRO A 221 -1.08 6.63 10.46
N ASP A 222 -1.51 7.82 10.01
CA ASP A 222 -0.85 9.10 10.33
C ASP A 222 -1.06 9.50 11.79
N GLN A 223 -2.05 8.89 12.48
CA GLN A 223 -2.43 9.15 13.87
C GLN A 223 -1.80 8.16 14.87
N LEU A 224 -0.99 7.18 14.42
CA LEU A 224 -0.45 6.14 15.32
C LEU A 224 0.37 6.68 16.49
N GLU A 225 1.14 7.74 16.27
CA GLU A 225 2.00 8.33 17.30
C GLU A 225 1.19 9.05 18.40
N ASP A 226 -0.06 9.40 18.10
CA ASP A 226 -0.97 10.08 19.04
C ASP A 226 -1.76 9.07 19.91
N ARG A 227 -1.66 7.77 19.62
CA ARG A 227 -2.36 6.69 20.33
C ARG A 227 -1.62 6.26 21.60
N GLU A 228 -1.92 6.93 22.72
CA GLU A 228 -1.34 6.63 24.03
C GLU A 228 -1.74 5.25 24.59
N ASP A 229 -2.86 4.70 24.14
CA ASP A 229 -3.38 3.39 24.54
C ASP A 229 -2.62 2.21 23.92
N LEU A 230 -1.82 2.44 22.88
CA LEU A 230 -1.04 1.40 22.22
C LEU A 230 0.30 1.17 22.91
N GLU A 231 0.55 -0.10 23.25
CA GLU A 231 1.78 -0.50 23.92
C GLU A 231 2.97 -0.65 22.97
N LYS A 232 4.19 -0.72 23.55
CA LYS A 232 5.38 -1.01 22.74
C LYS A 232 5.27 -2.42 22.20
N SER A 233 5.54 -2.61 20.92
CA SER A 233 5.28 -3.85 20.22
C SER A 233 6.26 -4.08 19.07
N THR A 234 6.20 -5.27 18.50
CA THR A 234 6.90 -5.66 17.28
C THR A 234 5.89 -6.17 16.27
N GLY A 235 6.07 -5.81 15.00
CA GLY A 235 5.41 -6.45 13.88
C GLY A 235 6.28 -7.55 13.26
N LEU A 236 5.93 -7.92 12.03
CA LEU A 236 6.63 -8.89 11.22
C LEU A 236 7.13 -8.22 9.94
N LEU A 237 8.42 -8.36 9.65
CA LEU A 237 9.01 -7.93 8.39
C LEU A 237 9.21 -9.17 7.52
N GLY A 238 8.62 -9.17 6.34
CA GLY A 238 8.78 -10.24 5.34
C GLY A 238 8.97 -9.65 3.94
N TYR A 239 9.12 -10.52 2.96
CA TYR A 239 9.41 -10.14 1.58
C TYR A 239 8.48 -10.85 0.61
N PHE A 240 7.98 -10.12 -0.39
CA PHE A 240 7.36 -10.74 -1.56
C PHE A 240 8.44 -11.39 -2.41
N VAL A 241 8.15 -12.55 -2.97
CA VAL A 241 9.03 -13.27 -3.89
C VAL A 241 8.59 -12.94 -5.31
N GLY A 242 9.50 -12.46 -6.15
CA GLY A 242 9.21 -12.36 -7.58
C GLY A 242 9.33 -13.73 -8.25
N GLU A 243 8.26 -14.18 -8.91
CA GLU A 243 8.36 -15.26 -9.90
C GLU A 243 8.99 -14.76 -11.21
#